data_AF-A0AA42B2D4-F1
#
_entry.id   AF-A0AA42B2D4-F1
#
_cell.length_a   1.000
_cell.length_b   1.000
_cell.length_c   1.000
_cell.angle_alpha   90.00
_cell.angle_beta   90.00
_cell.angle_gamma   90.00
#
_symmetry.space_group_name_H-M   'P 1'
#
loop_
_entity.id
_entity.type
_entity.pdbx_description
1 polymer ?
#
loop_
_entity_poly.entity_id
_entity_poly.type
_entity_poly.pdbx_seq_one_letter_code
_entity_poly.pdbx_strand_id
1 'polypeptide(L)'
;MSYVRLQRNLPGFDPNTRHCLYGLDADLIMLALATHEVHFSILREIVVNAQQDKCFICGQVGHFAANCEGKAKRKAGELDENQDAAATAKKPYQFVNIWTLREYLEFEMRIPNPPFEIDLERLVDDFIFLCFFVGNDFLPHMPTLEIREGAINLMIAVYKKEFGAMKGYLTNSSKPDLSKVEHFIQAVGSYEDVIFTKRAKLHQRQAERIKRDKAQKRRGDNVEPTVKPESLVPVARFQGSRLASAPLPSPYERTGPAKKVARHTSSGASVGAAIVEAENSLELETLDNKEELKAKLKDLIREKSDLFNGDEQEEDKVRLGEHGWKERYYREKFSVETLDEIESVRKDVVLKYVEGLCWVMEYYYEGVCSWQWFYPYHYAPFASDLKDLGQLQISFELGSPFKPFNQLMGVFPAASSHALPEHYRKLMSDPTSPILDFYPTGMFCSFENMQLKFIRLHI
;
A
#
# COMPACT_ATOMS: atom_id res chain seq x y z
N MET A 1 -18.37 -8.22 6.88
CA MET A 1 -19.60 -7.42 6.69
C MET A 1 -20.91 -8.21 6.81
N SER A 2 -20.95 -9.52 6.53
CA SER A 2 -22.19 -10.32 6.63
C SER A 2 -22.92 -10.20 7.97
N TYR A 3 -22.18 -10.16 9.09
CA TYR A 3 -22.77 -9.93 10.41
C TYR A 3 -23.56 -8.61 10.48
N VAL A 4 -22.96 -7.49 10.04
CA VAL A 4 -23.61 -6.16 10.05
C VAL A 4 -24.89 -6.19 9.21
N ARG A 5 -24.85 -6.77 8.00
CA ARG A 5 -26.04 -6.92 7.15
C ARG A 5 -27.14 -7.76 7.80
N LEU A 6 -26.77 -8.88 8.43
CA LEU A 6 -27.73 -9.75 9.13
C LEU A 6 -28.38 -9.00 10.31
N GLN A 7 -27.61 -8.21 11.06
CA GLN A 7 -28.16 -7.41 12.17
C GLN A 7 -29.18 -6.38 11.68
N ARG A 8 -28.92 -5.67 10.57
CA ARG A 8 -29.86 -4.69 9.98
C ARG A 8 -31.23 -5.29 9.65
N ASN A 9 -31.27 -6.58 9.30
CA ASN A 9 -32.50 -7.27 8.92
C ASN A 9 -33.30 -7.79 10.14
N LEU A 10 -32.78 -7.65 11.36
CA LEU A 10 -33.49 -8.10 12.56
C LEU A 10 -34.54 -7.06 13.01
N PRO A 11 -35.75 -7.50 13.40
CA PRO A 11 -36.74 -6.62 14.01
C PRO A 11 -36.18 -5.97 15.29
N GLY A 12 -36.32 -4.65 15.41
CA GLY A 12 -35.84 -3.89 16.56
C GLY A 12 -34.36 -3.47 16.50
N PHE A 13 -33.69 -3.66 15.35
CA PHE A 13 -32.36 -3.10 15.11
C PHE A 13 -32.35 -1.57 15.26
N ASP A 14 -31.37 -1.04 16.00
CA ASP A 14 -31.18 0.42 16.14
C ASP A 14 -30.39 0.95 14.94
N PRO A 15 -30.99 1.79 14.07
CA PRO A 15 -30.31 2.37 12.91
C PRO A 15 -29.18 3.35 13.30
N ASN A 16 -29.06 3.73 14.58
CA ASN A 16 -27.97 4.57 15.10
C ASN A 16 -26.87 3.77 15.81
N THR A 17 -26.86 2.45 15.63
CA THR A 17 -25.76 1.60 16.13
C THR A 17 -24.42 2.13 15.60
N ARG A 18 -23.44 2.29 16.50
CA ARG A 18 -22.11 2.81 16.17
C ARG A 18 -21.14 1.65 15.96
N HIS A 19 -20.65 1.51 14.74
CA HIS A 19 -19.71 0.47 14.35
C HIS A 19 -18.27 1.01 14.35
N CYS A 20 -17.35 0.25 14.92
CA CYS A 20 -15.91 0.52 14.87
C CYS A 20 -15.19 -0.76 14.43
N LEU A 21 -14.61 -0.73 13.22
CA LEU A 21 -13.88 -1.86 12.64
C LEU A 21 -12.38 -1.62 12.72
N TYR A 22 -11.62 -2.58 13.24
CA TYR A 22 -10.16 -2.50 13.24
C TYR A 22 -9.57 -3.18 12.00
N GLY A 23 -8.67 -2.50 11.28
CA GLY A 23 -7.90 -3.11 10.19
C GLY A 23 -7.11 -2.12 9.35
N LEU A 24 -6.13 -2.62 8.58
CA LEU A 24 -5.21 -1.82 7.78
C LEU A 24 -5.58 -1.76 6.29
N ASP A 25 -6.42 -2.69 5.84
CA ASP A 25 -6.72 -2.90 4.43
C ASP A 25 -7.60 -1.76 3.89
N ALA A 26 -7.36 -1.42 2.62
CA ALA A 26 -8.07 -0.31 1.95
C ALA A 26 -9.51 -0.70 1.58
N ASP A 27 -9.77 -1.98 1.34
CA ASP A 27 -11.08 -2.54 1.04
C ASP A 27 -12.09 -2.29 2.17
N LEU A 28 -11.63 -2.18 3.42
CA LEU A 28 -12.46 -1.90 4.59
C LEU A 28 -13.23 -0.59 4.45
N ILE A 29 -12.66 0.42 3.78
CA ILE A 29 -13.34 1.69 3.50
C ILE A 29 -14.55 1.46 2.59
N MET A 30 -14.35 0.70 1.51
CA MET A 30 -15.40 0.40 0.53
C MET A 30 -16.46 -0.53 1.13
N LEU A 31 -16.04 -1.53 1.90
CA LEU A 31 -16.92 -2.43 2.63
C LEU A 31 -17.76 -1.69 3.66
N ALA A 32 -17.19 -0.71 4.37
CA ALA A 32 -17.91 0.10 5.34
C ALA A 32 -18.94 1.02 4.65
N LEU A 33 -18.57 1.65 3.54
CA LEU A 33 -19.50 2.43 2.72
C LEU A 33 -20.68 1.58 2.22
N ALA A 34 -20.41 0.36 1.71
CA ALA A 34 -21.41 -0.59 1.22
C ALA A 34 -22.39 -1.09 2.31
N THR A 35 -22.08 -0.89 3.60
CA THR A 35 -23.03 -1.22 4.67
C THR A 35 -24.20 -0.23 4.76
N HIS A 36 -24.03 0.99 4.23
CA HIS A 36 -24.96 2.11 4.43
C HIS A 36 -25.31 2.38 5.91
N GLU A 37 -24.40 2.07 6.83
CA GLU A 37 -24.52 2.45 8.24
C GLU A 37 -24.03 3.89 8.41
N VAL A 38 -24.85 4.74 9.04
CA VAL A 38 -24.52 6.16 9.25
C VAL A 38 -23.29 6.28 10.16
N HIS A 39 -23.26 5.54 11.26
CA HIS A 39 -22.19 5.67 12.26
C HIS A 39 -21.17 4.54 12.14
N PHE A 40 -20.35 4.59 11.09
CA PHE A 40 -19.26 3.63 10.88
C PHE A 40 -17.88 4.31 10.94
N SER A 41 -16.96 3.78 11.73
CA SER A 41 -15.56 4.19 11.76
C SER A 41 -14.61 3.01 11.60
N ILE A 42 -13.43 3.27 11.04
CA ILE A 42 -12.34 2.31 10.92
C ILE A 42 -11.19 2.77 11.80
N LEU A 43 -10.76 1.93 12.73
CA LEU A 43 -9.59 2.13 13.57
C LEU A 43 -8.37 1.46 12.92
N ARG A 44 -7.28 2.20 12.75
CA ARG A 44 -6.06 1.66 12.15
C ARG A 44 -4.80 2.25 12.75
N GLU A 45 -3.70 1.51 12.71
CA GLU A 45 -2.38 2.05 13.06
C GLU A 45 -1.97 3.11 12.03
N ILE A 46 -1.32 4.17 12.50
CA ILE A 46 -0.66 5.13 11.63
C ILE A 46 0.59 4.44 11.08
N VAL A 47 0.65 4.31 9.75
CA VAL A 47 1.83 3.83 9.05
C VAL A 47 2.84 4.97 9.02
N VAL A 48 3.71 5.02 10.02
CA VAL A 48 4.79 6.01 10.08
C VAL A 48 5.88 5.57 9.11
N ASN A 49 5.99 6.26 7.97
CA ASN A 49 7.10 6.03 7.05
C ASN A 49 8.35 6.66 7.64
N ALA A 50 9.27 5.83 8.14
CA ALA A 50 10.51 6.25 8.83
C ALA A 50 11.40 7.22 8.02
N GLN A 51 11.14 7.42 6.72
CA GLN A 51 11.91 8.30 5.86
C GLN A 51 11.20 9.62 5.46
N GLN A 52 9.88 9.75 5.63
CA GLN A 52 9.12 10.91 5.11
C GLN A 52 8.55 11.85 6.18
N ASP A 53 8.41 11.44 7.43
CA ASP A 53 7.69 12.25 8.42
C ASP A 53 8.60 13.07 9.32
N LYS A 54 9.46 13.90 8.73
CA LYS A 54 9.93 15.09 9.44
C LYS A 54 8.79 16.11 9.40
N CYS A 55 8.28 16.50 10.57
CA CYS A 55 7.32 17.59 10.69
C CYS A 55 7.80 18.78 9.87
N PHE A 56 6.97 19.28 8.94
CA PHE A 56 7.37 20.33 8.00
C PHE A 56 7.75 21.64 8.70
N ILE A 57 7.32 21.82 9.95
CA ILE A 57 7.56 23.01 10.76
C ILE A 57 8.88 22.91 11.55
N CYS A 58 9.13 21.81 12.27
CA CYS A 58 10.30 21.69 13.16
C CYS A 58 11.33 20.63 12.75
N GLY A 59 11.02 19.82 11.74
CA GLY A 59 11.87 18.75 11.22
C GLY A 59 11.97 17.51 12.12
N GLN A 60 11.18 17.42 13.19
CA GLN A 60 11.18 16.28 14.12
C GLN A 60 10.24 15.18 13.62
N VAL A 61 10.57 13.93 13.95
CA VAL A 61 9.73 12.76 13.68
C VAL A 61 8.75 12.52 14.83
N GLY A 62 7.59 11.93 14.54
CA GLY A 62 6.65 11.46 15.59
C GLY A 62 5.51 12.40 15.96
N HIS A 63 5.26 13.48 15.19
CA HIS A 63 4.04 14.29 15.33
C HIS A 63 3.60 14.93 14.01
N PHE A 64 2.30 15.20 13.87
CA PHE A 64 1.76 15.97 12.75
C PHE A 64 2.07 17.46 12.88
N ALA A 65 2.19 18.17 11.76
CA ALA A 65 2.44 19.62 11.74
C ALA A 65 1.39 20.42 12.54
N ALA A 66 0.14 19.95 12.59
CA ALA A 66 -0.93 20.55 13.39
C ALA A 66 -0.65 20.58 14.90
N ASN A 67 0.15 19.63 15.39
CA ASN A 67 0.48 19.48 16.82
C ASN A 67 1.90 19.96 17.13
N CYS A 68 2.51 20.76 16.25
CA CYS A 68 3.90 21.19 16.40
C CYS A 68 4.02 22.43 17.31
N GLU A 69 4.79 22.31 18.40
CA GLU A 69 5.10 23.45 19.29
C GLU A 69 6.17 24.42 18.72
N GLY A 70 6.65 24.22 17.49
CA GLY A 70 7.54 25.16 16.80
C GLY A 70 9.00 25.22 17.28
N LYS A 71 9.45 24.33 18.17
CA LYS A 71 10.84 24.34 18.67
C LYS A 71 11.80 23.59 17.73
N ALA A 72 12.63 24.34 17.01
CA ALA A 72 13.70 23.78 16.17
C ALA A 72 14.83 23.17 17.03
N LYS A 73 15.48 22.12 16.51
CA LYS A 73 16.58 21.42 17.17
C LYS A 73 17.78 22.37 17.37
N ARG A 74 18.14 22.70 18.62
CA ARG A 74 19.49 23.19 18.94
C ARG A 74 20.45 22.03 18.72
N LYS A 75 21.41 22.18 17.82
CA LYS A 75 22.59 21.31 17.76
C LYS A 75 23.44 21.60 19.00
N ALA A 76 23.41 20.73 19.99
CA ALA A 76 24.43 20.62 21.02
C ALA A 76 24.74 19.13 21.17
N GLY A 77 26.03 18.81 21.15
CA GLY A 77 26.54 17.45 21.16
C GLY A 77 26.49 16.79 22.54
N GLU A 78 26.88 15.50 22.49
CA GLU A 78 27.29 14.63 23.58
C GLU A 78 26.24 14.17 24.59
N LEU A 79 25.97 12.86 24.50
CA LEU A 79 25.67 11.88 25.57
C LEU A 79 24.57 12.26 26.57
N ASP A 80 23.39 11.68 26.36
CA ASP A 80 22.49 11.34 27.48
C ASP A 80 22.25 9.82 27.41
N GLU A 81 22.98 9.10 28.27
CA GLU A 81 22.68 7.72 28.63
C GLU A 81 21.47 7.70 29.59
N ASN A 82 20.64 6.67 29.45
CA ASN A 82 19.54 6.26 30.33
C ASN A 82 18.27 7.13 30.32
N GLN A 83 17.40 6.83 29.35
CA GLN A 83 15.96 6.77 29.64
C GLN A 83 15.50 5.32 29.51
N ASP A 84 14.83 4.88 30.56
CA ASP A 84 14.51 3.51 30.91
C ASP A 84 13.84 2.69 29.80
N ALA A 85 14.17 1.40 29.81
CA ALA A 85 13.56 0.38 28.98
C ALA A 85 12.04 0.26 29.22
N ALA A 86 11.33 -0.03 28.13
CA ALA A 86 10.03 -0.70 28.10
C ALA A 86 8.76 0.09 28.47
N ALA A 87 8.62 1.33 27.99
CA ALA A 87 7.31 1.72 27.48
C ALA A 87 7.25 1.24 26.02
N THR A 88 6.56 0.13 25.72
CA THR A 88 6.19 -0.21 24.34
C THR A 88 5.56 1.04 23.74
N ALA A 89 6.28 1.78 22.89
CA ALA A 89 5.78 3.03 22.33
C ALA A 89 4.48 2.69 21.61
N LYS A 90 3.34 3.04 22.24
CA LYS A 90 2.02 2.71 21.69
C LYS A 90 1.98 3.38 20.33
N LYS A 91 1.93 2.56 19.27
CA LYS A 91 1.78 3.09 17.92
C LYS A 91 0.53 3.95 17.90
N PRO A 92 0.60 5.19 17.38
CA PRO A 92 -0.57 6.02 17.34
C PRO A 92 -1.59 5.38 16.40
N TYR A 93 -2.85 5.42 16.84
CA TYR A 93 -3.99 4.97 16.03
C TYR A 93 -4.68 6.19 15.43
N GLN A 94 -5.35 5.98 14.31
CA GLN A 94 -6.23 6.96 13.68
C GLN A 94 -7.59 6.34 13.40
N PHE A 95 -8.61 7.19 13.45
CA PHE A 95 -9.95 6.87 13.00
C PHE A 95 -10.16 7.40 11.58
N VAL A 96 -10.68 6.54 10.71
CA VAL A 96 -11.27 6.92 9.43
C VAL A 96 -12.78 6.92 9.62
N ASN A 97 -13.38 8.10 9.65
CA ASN A 97 -14.81 8.28 9.87
C ASN A 97 -15.56 8.21 8.54
N ILE A 98 -16.39 7.19 8.36
CA ILE A 98 -17.07 6.93 7.09
C ILE A 98 -18.19 7.93 6.84
N TRP A 99 -18.87 8.44 7.87
CA TRP A 99 -19.86 9.51 7.70
C TRP A 99 -19.24 10.78 7.12
N THR A 100 -18.06 11.18 7.59
CA THR A 100 -17.34 12.33 7.03
C THR A 100 -16.94 12.07 5.59
N LEU A 101 -16.48 10.86 5.26
CA LEU A 101 -16.19 10.48 3.87
C LEU A 101 -17.45 10.57 2.99
N ARG A 102 -18.62 10.17 3.50
CA ARG A 102 -19.89 10.28 2.78
C ARG A 102 -20.27 11.74 2.48
N GLU A 103 -20.02 12.67 3.40
CA GLU A 103 -20.19 14.11 3.15
C GLU A 103 -19.26 14.60 2.02
N TYR A 104 -18.00 14.15 2.02
CA TYR A 104 -17.07 14.45 0.92
C TYR A 104 -17.53 13.85 -0.41
N LEU A 105 -18.05 12.61 -0.40
CA LEU A 105 -18.57 11.96 -1.59
C LEU A 105 -19.84 12.65 -2.10
N GLU A 106 -20.73 13.11 -1.23
CA GLU A 106 -21.91 13.89 -1.62
C GLU A 106 -21.50 15.15 -2.39
N PHE A 107 -20.48 15.86 -1.90
CA PHE A 107 -19.94 17.04 -2.57
C PHE A 107 -19.25 16.67 -3.90
N GLU A 108 -18.35 15.69 -3.87
CA GLU A 108 -17.51 15.32 -5.02
C GLU A 108 -18.31 14.62 -6.13
N MET A 109 -19.37 13.88 -5.80
CA MET A 109 -20.22 13.14 -6.75
C MET A 109 -21.43 13.95 -7.22
N ARG A 110 -21.62 15.19 -6.75
CA ARG A 110 -22.76 16.04 -7.11
C ARG A 110 -22.93 16.19 -8.63
N ILE A 111 -24.04 15.71 -9.16
CA ILE A 111 -24.37 15.77 -10.59
C ILE A 111 -24.87 17.18 -10.96
N PRO A 112 -24.30 17.85 -11.97
CA PRO A 112 -24.82 19.11 -12.46
C PRO A 112 -26.11 18.90 -13.27
N ASN A 113 -27.16 19.66 -12.96
CA ASN A 113 -28.47 19.60 -13.64
C ASN A 113 -29.02 18.17 -13.76
N PRO A 114 -29.27 17.50 -12.62
CA PRO A 114 -29.64 16.10 -12.65
C PRO A 114 -31.00 15.90 -13.34
N PRO A 115 -31.18 14.81 -14.12
CA PRO A 115 -32.43 14.53 -14.82
C PRO A 115 -33.57 14.13 -13.87
N PHE A 116 -33.27 13.77 -12.63
CA PHE A 116 -34.20 13.38 -11.57
C PHE A 116 -33.59 13.65 -10.19
N GLU A 117 -34.35 13.44 -9.11
CA GLU A 117 -33.85 13.59 -7.73
C GLU A 117 -32.77 12.56 -7.41
N ILE A 118 -31.57 13.03 -7.04
CA ILE A 118 -30.41 12.19 -6.83
C ILE A 118 -30.43 11.59 -5.42
N ASP A 119 -30.44 10.27 -5.36
CA ASP A 119 -30.18 9.47 -4.17
C ASP A 119 -28.65 9.32 -3.94
N LEU A 120 -28.20 9.73 -2.74
CA LEU A 120 -26.81 9.65 -2.31
C LEU A 120 -26.35 8.20 -2.11
N GLU A 121 -27.19 7.31 -1.59
CA GLU A 121 -26.80 5.91 -1.36
C GLU A 121 -26.44 5.23 -2.67
N ARG A 122 -27.21 5.52 -3.72
CA ARG A 122 -26.96 5.04 -5.08
C ARG A 122 -25.70 5.63 -5.72
N LEU A 123 -25.35 6.87 -5.40
CA LEU A 123 -24.06 7.46 -5.81
C LEU A 123 -22.88 6.81 -5.09
N VAL A 124 -23.04 6.47 -3.80
CA VAL A 124 -22.03 5.75 -3.02
C VAL A 124 -21.82 4.35 -3.61
N ASP A 125 -22.90 3.64 -3.98
CA ASP A 125 -22.81 2.34 -4.65
C ASP A 125 -22.01 2.41 -5.94
N ASP A 126 -22.35 3.38 -6.79
CA ASP A 126 -21.65 3.62 -8.05
C ASP A 126 -20.19 4.00 -7.81
N PHE A 127 -19.88 4.83 -6.82
CA PHE A 127 -18.50 5.17 -6.46
C PHE A 127 -17.68 3.94 -6.06
N ILE A 128 -18.25 3.05 -5.24
CA ILE A 128 -17.61 1.78 -4.87
C ILE A 128 -17.35 0.94 -6.13
N PHE A 129 -18.34 0.84 -7.02
CA PHE A 129 -18.20 0.11 -8.28
C PHE A 129 -17.13 0.72 -9.20
N LEU A 130 -17.04 2.05 -9.29
CA LEU A 130 -15.97 2.75 -10.02
C LEU A 130 -14.59 2.36 -9.48
N CYS A 131 -14.45 2.24 -8.15
CA CYS A 131 -13.18 1.84 -7.55
C CYS A 131 -12.75 0.41 -7.88
N PHE A 132 -13.67 -0.50 -8.25
CA PHE A 132 -13.30 -1.86 -8.64
C PHE A 132 -12.44 -1.91 -9.91
N PHE A 133 -12.61 -0.96 -10.84
CA PHE A 133 -11.84 -0.86 -12.08
C PHE A 133 -10.37 -0.50 -11.88
N VAL A 134 -10.02 0.14 -10.76
CA VAL A 134 -8.64 0.57 -10.50
C VAL A 134 -7.78 -0.57 -9.95
N GLY A 135 -8.40 -1.70 -9.61
CA GLY A 135 -7.74 -2.87 -9.05
C GLY A 135 -8.26 -3.19 -7.65
N ASN A 136 -8.43 -4.48 -7.41
CA ASN A 136 -8.84 -5.04 -6.12
C ASN A 136 -8.16 -6.40 -5.93
N ASP A 137 -8.41 -7.09 -4.83
CA ASP A 137 -7.73 -8.37 -4.55
C ASP A 137 -8.11 -9.50 -5.52
N PHE A 138 -9.24 -9.36 -6.23
CA PHE A 138 -9.82 -10.38 -7.11
C PHE A 138 -9.53 -10.13 -8.59
N LEU A 139 -9.36 -8.86 -8.99
CA LEU A 139 -9.12 -8.46 -10.37
C LEU A 139 -7.84 -7.61 -10.49
N PRO A 140 -6.99 -7.89 -11.49
CA PRO A 140 -5.86 -7.02 -11.79
C PRO A 140 -6.35 -5.62 -12.16
N HIS A 141 -5.53 -4.61 -11.84
CA HIS A 141 -5.78 -3.24 -12.26
C HIS A 141 -5.78 -3.15 -13.79
N MET A 142 -6.71 -2.38 -14.36
CA MET A 142 -6.67 -2.12 -15.79
C MET A 142 -5.43 -1.29 -16.14
N PRO A 143 -4.70 -1.61 -17.23
CA PRO A 143 -3.52 -0.84 -17.63
C PRO A 143 -3.79 0.66 -17.78
N THR A 144 -5.01 1.00 -18.19
CA THR A 144 -5.50 2.37 -18.40
C THR A 144 -5.61 3.17 -17.11
N LEU A 145 -5.88 2.54 -15.96
CA LEU A 145 -6.31 3.21 -14.73
C LEU A 145 -5.32 2.96 -13.58
N GLU A 146 -4.53 3.98 -13.24
CA GLU A 146 -3.65 3.97 -12.07
C GLU A 146 -4.03 5.07 -11.07
N ILE A 147 -4.19 4.73 -9.78
CA ILE A 147 -4.54 5.70 -8.71
C ILE A 147 -3.55 6.87 -8.69
N ARG A 148 -2.25 6.58 -8.85
CA ARG A 148 -1.17 7.60 -8.81
C ARG A 148 -1.26 8.61 -9.93
N GLU A 149 -1.92 8.27 -11.04
CA GLU A 149 -2.14 9.14 -12.18
C GLU A 149 -3.49 9.89 -12.10
N GLY A 150 -4.26 9.70 -11.03
CA GLY A 150 -5.55 10.34 -10.81
C GLY A 150 -6.72 9.62 -11.48
N ALA A 151 -6.65 8.29 -11.65
CA ALA A 151 -7.70 7.50 -12.30
C ALA A 151 -9.09 7.69 -11.66
N ILE A 152 -9.18 7.77 -10.33
CA ILE A 152 -10.46 8.00 -9.63
C ILE A 152 -11.08 9.32 -10.05
N ASN A 153 -10.28 10.39 -10.10
CA ASN A 153 -10.78 11.72 -10.50
C ASN A 153 -11.25 11.73 -11.97
N LEU A 154 -10.53 11.03 -12.85
CA LEU A 154 -10.96 10.86 -14.24
C LEU A 154 -12.30 10.13 -14.31
N MET A 155 -12.44 9.01 -13.61
CA MET A 155 -13.67 8.22 -13.61
C MET A 155 -14.86 9.02 -13.06
N ILE A 156 -14.70 9.75 -11.96
CA ILE A 156 -15.75 10.62 -11.41
C ILE A 156 -16.14 11.70 -12.43
N ALA A 157 -15.16 12.33 -13.08
CA ALA A 157 -15.42 13.37 -14.07
C ALA A 157 -16.18 12.81 -15.30
N VAL A 158 -15.79 11.64 -15.80
CA VAL A 158 -16.49 10.96 -16.90
C VAL A 158 -17.88 10.52 -16.47
N TYR A 159 -18.02 9.95 -15.27
CA TYR A 159 -19.30 9.51 -14.72
C TYR A 159 -20.30 10.66 -14.66
N LYS A 160 -19.88 11.81 -14.11
CA LYS A 160 -20.69 13.04 -14.06
C LYS A 160 -21.11 13.54 -15.43
N LYS A 161 -20.17 13.53 -16.39
CA LYS A 161 -20.42 13.99 -17.76
C LYS A 161 -21.42 13.09 -18.48
N GLU A 162 -21.30 11.78 -18.30
CA GLU A 162 -22.11 10.78 -19.01
C GLU A 162 -23.40 10.39 -18.25
N PHE A 163 -23.58 10.85 -17.00
CA PHE A 163 -24.73 10.47 -16.14
C PHE A 163 -26.09 10.68 -16.82
N GLY A 164 -26.26 11.82 -17.51
CA GLY A 164 -27.48 12.12 -18.27
C GLY A 164 -27.69 11.19 -19.48
N ALA A 165 -26.61 10.86 -20.20
CA ALA A 165 -26.66 9.98 -21.36
C ALA A 165 -26.95 8.51 -20.96
N MET A 166 -26.39 8.06 -19.84
CA MET A 166 -26.65 6.74 -19.25
C MET A 166 -28.04 6.63 -18.62
N LYS A 167 -28.76 7.75 -18.48
CA LYS A 167 -30.08 7.84 -17.85
C LYS A 167 -30.07 7.38 -16.38
N GLY A 168 -28.99 7.68 -15.65
CA GLY A 168 -28.88 7.44 -14.21
C GLY A 168 -27.71 6.53 -13.81
N TYR A 169 -27.90 5.82 -12.71
CA TYR A 169 -26.87 5.03 -12.01
C TYR A 169 -26.38 3.81 -12.80
N LEU A 170 -25.12 3.45 -12.57
CA LEU A 170 -24.44 2.26 -13.11
C LEU A 170 -24.89 0.98 -12.41
N THR A 171 -25.22 1.06 -11.13
CA THR A 171 -25.55 -0.08 -10.29
C THR A 171 -26.93 0.07 -9.67
N ASN A 172 -27.53 -1.06 -9.33
CA ASN A 172 -28.73 -1.15 -8.51
C ASN A 172 -28.47 -2.18 -7.40
N SER A 173 -27.97 -1.70 -6.26
CA SER A 173 -27.46 -2.55 -5.18
C SER A 173 -26.39 -3.50 -5.72
N SER A 174 -26.51 -4.82 -5.53
CA SER A 174 -25.55 -5.82 -5.96
C SER A 174 -25.41 -6.00 -7.49
N LYS A 175 -26.27 -5.38 -8.30
CA LYS A 175 -26.37 -5.67 -9.75
C LYS A 175 -25.95 -4.48 -10.61
N PRO A 176 -24.80 -4.57 -11.31
CA PRO A 176 -24.41 -3.61 -12.33
C PRO A 176 -25.31 -3.70 -13.58
N ASP A 177 -25.65 -2.56 -14.16
CA ASP A 177 -26.34 -2.45 -15.44
C ASP A 177 -25.29 -2.45 -16.57
N LEU A 178 -25.05 -3.63 -17.15
CA LEU A 178 -23.95 -3.84 -18.09
C LEU A 178 -23.99 -2.92 -19.32
N SER A 179 -25.19 -2.52 -19.78
CA SER A 179 -25.32 -1.57 -20.90
C SER A 179 -24.85 -0.17 -20.52
N LYS A 180 -25.12 0.29 -19.29
CA LYS A 180 -24.60 1.57 -18.80
C LYS A 180 -23.11 1.49 -18.47
N VAL A 181 -22.67 0.37 -17.89
CA VAL A 181 -21.25 0.11 -17.62
C VAL A 181 -20.44 0.16 -18.92
N GLU A 182 -20.94 -0.46 -20.00
CA GLU A 182 -20.33 -0.37 -21.33
C GLU A 182 -20.23 1.08 -21.82
N HIS A 183 -21.33 1.83 -21.75
CA HIS A 183 -21.33 3.25 -22.15
C HIS A 183 -20.28 4.06 -21.37
N PHE A 184 -20.26 3.91 -20.05
CA PHE A 184 -19.29 4.57 -19.18
C PHE A 184 -17.85 4.20 -19.51
N ILE A 185 -17.55 2.90 -19.58
CA ILE A 185 -16.18 2.44 -19.75
C ILE A 185 -15.64 2.71 -21.15
N GLN A 186 -16.50 2.73 -22.18
CA GLN A 186 -16.12 3.20 -23.51
C GLN A 186 -15.78 4.70 -23.51
N ALA A 187 -16.51 5.52 -22.75
CA ALA A 187 -16.16 6.92 -22.58
C ALA A 187 -14.80 7.10 -21.87
N VAL A 188 -14.50 6.28 -20.85
CA VAL A 188 -13.17 6.23 -20.22
C VAL A 188 -12.11 5.75 -21.21
N GLY A 189 -12.41 4.72 -22.00
CA GLY A 189 -11.54 4.16 -23.03
C GLY A 189 -11.12 5.16 -24.11
N SER A 190 -11.94 6.18 -24.37
CA SER A 190 -11.59 7.27 -25.30
C SER A 190 -10.37 8.11 -24.85
N TYR A 191 -9.99 8.03 -23.58
CA TYR A 191 -8.83 8.72 -23.02
C TYR A 191 -7.54 7.86 -23.01
N GLU A 192 -7.60 6.59 -23.40
CA GLU A 192 -6.47 5.64 -23.32
C GLU A 192 -5.20 6.15 -24.01
N ASP A 193 -5.30 6.54 -25.27
CA ASP A 193 -4.14 7.01 -26.04
C ASP A 193 -3.52 8.26 -25.40
N VAL A 194 -4.35 9.16 -24.85
CA VAL A 194 -3.88 10.38 -24.17
C VAL A 194 -3.17 10.03 -22.86
N ILE A 195 -3.73 9.09 -22.09
CA ILE A 195 -3.15 8.59 -20.84
C ILE A 195 -1.79 7.95 -21.12
N PHE A 196 -1.73 7.00 -22.05
CA PHE A 196 -0.49 6.29 -22.36
C PHE A 196 0.58 7.20 -22.96
N THR A 197 0.20 8.13 -23.84
CA THR A 197 1.14 9.14 -24.36
C THR A 197 1.71 10.01 -23.25
N LYS A 198 0.88 10.41 -22.27
CA LYS A 198 1.32 11.22 -21.13
C LYS A 198 2.24 10.40 -20.21
N ARG A 199 1.88 9.14 -19.95
CA ARG A 199 2.67 8.20 -19.14
C ARG A 199 4.06 7.97 -19.76
N ALA A 200 4.13 7.65 -21.06
CA ALA A 200 5.38 7.48 -21.79
C ALA A 200 6.29 8.72 -21.70
N LYS A 201 5.74 9.93 -21.90
CA LYS A 201 6.48 11.19 -21.74
C LYS A 201 7.02 11.40 -20.32
N LEU A 202 6.25 11.03 -19.30
CA LEU A 202 6.68 11.15 -17.90
C LEU A 202 7.81 10.18 -17.59
N HIS A 203 7.71 8.92 -18.02
CA HIS A 203 8.78 7.94 -17.88
C HIS A 203 10.05 8.37 -18.59
N GLN A 204 9.95 8.89 -19.82
CA GLN A 204 11.10 9.41 -20.55
C GLN A 204 11.80 10.54 -19.77
N ARG A 205 11.04 11.51 -19.25
CA ARG A 205 11.59 12.61 -18.43
C ARG A 205 12.25 12.11 -17.14
N GLN A 206 11.66 11.11 -16.49
CA GLN A 206 12.22 10.50 -15.27
C GLN A 206 13.51 9.75 -15.59
N ALA A 207 13.54 8.94 -16.66
CA ALA A 207 14.73 8.22 -17.10
C ALA A 207 15.88 9.18 -17.47
N GLU A 208 15.57 10.27 -18.18
CA GLU A 208 16.56 11.33 -18.47
C GLU A 208 17.10 11.99 -17.20
N ARG A 209 16.24 12.25 -16.21
CA ARG A 209 16.66 12.82 -14.92
C ARG A 209 17.58 11.85 -14.16
N ILE A 210 17.20 10.58 -14.06
CA ILE A 210 18.02 9.54 -13.42
C ILE A 210 19.38 9.41 -14.12
N LYS A 211 19.39 9.45 -15.46
CA LYS A 211 20.64 9.41 -16.24
C LYS A 211 21.53 10.62 -15.96
N ARG A 212 20.96 11.83 -15.86
CA ARG A 212 21.68 13.06 -15.48
C ARG A 212 22.24 12.97 -14.05
N ASP A 213 21.43 12.50 -13.10
CA ASP A 213 21.85 12.37 -11.70
C ASP A 213 22.96 11.31 -11.53
N LYS A 214 22.85 10.16 -12.23
CA LYS A 214 23.92 9.14 -12.29
C LYS A 214 25.20 9.71 -12.93
N ALA A 215 25.08 10.48 -14.01
CA ALA A 215 26.23 11.12 -14.66
C ALA A 215 26.90 12.18 -13.77
N GLN A 216 26.11 12.93 -12.99
CA GLN A 216 26.62 13.93 -12.05
C GLN A 216 27.31 13.29 -10.84
N LYS A 217 26.75 12.19 -10.30
CA LYS A 217 27.41 11.39 -9.24
C LYS A 217 28.72 10.77 -9.73
N ARG A 218 28.77 10.25 -10.96
CA ARG A 218 30.02 9.74 -11.58
C ARG A 218 31.09 10.83 -11.79
N ARG A 219 30.70 12.11 -11.85
CA ARG A 219 31.62 13.25 -11.95
C ARG A 219 32.00 13.85 -10.58
N GLY A 220 31.43 13.35 -9.49
CA GLY A 220 31.45 14.00 -8.17
C GLY A 220 32.39 13.41 -7.12
N ASP A 221 33.21 12.43 -7.45
CA ASP A 221 34.33 11.97 -6.61
C ASP A 221 35.63 12.21 -7.40
N ASN A 222 36.49 13.10 -6.89
CA ASN A 222 37.76 13.60 -7.46
C ASN A 222 37.71 14.89 -8.32
N VAL A 223 37.26 16.02 -7.77
CA VAL A 223 37.94 17.33 -7.97
C VAL A 223 37.68 18.21 -6.74
N GLU A 224 38.62 18.28 -5.80
CA GLU A 224 38.73 19.46 -4.95
C GLU A 224 38.92 20.69 -5.86
N PRO A 225 38.18 21.80 -5.68
CA PRO A 225 38.43 22.99 -6.47
C PRO A 225 39.84 23.51 -6.12
N THR A 226 40.81 23.23 -6.98
CA THR A 226 42.16 23.81 -6.93
C THR A 226 42.10 25.26 -7.40
N VAL A 227 41.49 26.12 -6.60
CA VAL A 227 41.69 27.57 -6.70
C VAL A 227 42.11 28.05 -5.32
N LYS A 228 43.41 28.20 -5.12
CA LYS A 228 43.95 28.96 -3.99
C LYS A 228 43.56 30.42 -4.20
N PRO A 229 42.81 31.07 -3.29
CA PRO A 229 42.77 32.52 -3.27
C PRO A 229 44.09 33.00 -2.63
N GLU A 230 45.03 33.43 -3.46
CA GLU A 230 46.14 34.26 -2.98
C GLU A 230 45.59 35.61 -2.53
N SER A 231 45.61 35.83 -1.22
CA SER A 231 45.54 37.11 -0.49
C SER A 231 44.49 37.07 0.63
N LEU A 232 44.88 36.48 1.76
CA LEU A 232 44.28 36.79 3.06
C LEU A 232 45.04 37.99 3.64
N VAL A 233 44.47 39.18 3.49
CA VAL A 233 44.95 40.37 4.21
C VAL A 233 44.51 40.25 5.68
N PRO A 234 45.41 40.32 6.67
CA PRO A 234 45.03 40.24 8.08
C PRO A 234 44.30 41.52 8.50
N VAL A 235 43.02 41.44 8.83
CA VAL A 235 42.31 42.57 9.47
C VAL A 235 42.67 42.58 10.95
N ALA A 236 43.40 43.63 11.35
CA ALA A 236 43.86 43.88 12.69
C ALA A 236 42.70 44.01 13.71
N ARG A 237 42.92 43.44 14.89
CA ARG A 237 42.09 43.60 16.09
C ARG A 237 42.01 45.08 16.48
N PHE A 238 40.80 45.62 16.53
CA PHE A 238 40.52 46.94 17.11
C PHE A 238 39.96 46.77 18.53
N GLN A 239 40.59 47.43 19.50
CA GLN A 239 40.18 47.50 20.91
C GLN A 239 39.70 48.92 21.26
N GLY A 240 38.64 49.01 22.07
CA GLY A 240 38.15 50.22 22.76
C GLY A 240 36.78 50.70 22.26
N SER A 241 35.77 51.04 23.06
CA SER A 241 35.67 51.28 24.50
C SER A 241 34.19 51.28 24.97
N ARG A 242 34.01 50.87 26.24
CA ARG A 242 33.01 51.31 27.27
C ARG A 242 31.50 51.23 26.96
N LEU A 243 30.77 50.45 27.78
CA LEU A 243 29.97 50.93 28.93
C LEU A 243 29.23 49.74 29.61
N ALA A 244 29.31 49.70 30.96
CA ALA A 244 28.34 49.18 31.95
C ALA A 244 27.81 47.73 31.81
N SER A 245 27.73 46.85 32.81
CA SER A 245 28.05 46.80 34.24
C SER A 245 27.98 45.31 34.62
N ALA A 246 28.89 44.83 35.47
CA ALA A 246 28.77 43.52 36.13
C ALA A 246 27.64 43.55 37.20
N PRO A 247 27.17 42.39 37.67
CA PRO A 247 27.61 41.98 39.01
C PRO A 247 28.36 40.64 39.02
N LEU A 248 29.36 40.61 39.91
CA LEU A 248 30.25 39.51 40.28
C LEU A 248 29.58 38.50 41.25
N PRO A 249 30.21 37.33 41.49
CA PRO A 249 29.59 36.13 42.04
C PRO A 249 29.58 36.08 43.59
N SER A 250 28.72 35.21 44.13
CA SER A 250 28.73 34.85 45.56
C SER A 250 29.78 33.76 45.85
N PRO A 251 30.63 33.93 46.88
CA PRO A 251 31.75 33.05 47.19
C PRO A 251 31.37 32.02 48.26
N TYR A 252 31.77 30.75 48.12
CA TYR A 252 32.06 29.88 49.26
C TYR A 252 32.96 28.72 48.81
N GLU A 253 34.26 28.86 49.08
CA GLU A 253 35.18 27.74 49.23
C GLU A 253 35.22 27.31 50.69
N ARG A 254 35.31 25.99 50.96
CA ARG A 254 36.05 25.41 52.09
C ARG A 254 36.27 23.90 51.89
N THR A 255 37.49 23.55 51.49
CA THR A 255 38.42 22.52 52.05
C THR A 255 37.87 21.26 52.75
N GLY A 256 38.36 20.06 52.35
CA GLY A 256 38.00 18.68 52.80
C GLY A 256 38.39 18.26 54.24
N PRO A 257 38.68 16.97 54.60
CA PRO A 257 38.78 15.71 53.82
C PRO A 257 38.05 14.45 54.42
N ALA A 258 38.08 13.35 53.65
CA ALA A 258 37.97 11.90 53.96
C ALA A 258 37.27 11.36 55.24
N LYS A 259 36.34 10.40 55.05
CA LYS A 259 36.12 9.25 55.97
C LYS A 259 35.47 8.04 55.28
N LYS A 260 36.09 6.86 55.50
CA LYS A 260 35.62 5.51 55.19
C LYS A 260 34.41 5.13 56.07
N VAL A 261 33.41 4.42 55.54
CA VAL A 261 32.59 3.47 56.34
C VAL A 261 32.17 2.24 55.51
N ALA A 262 32.52 1.10 56.09
CA ALA A 262 32.13 -0.30 55.96
C ALA A 262 31.12 -0.78 54.90
N ARG A 263 31.58 -1.86 54.24
CA ARG A 263 30.87 -2.94 53.57
C ARG A 263 30.24 -3.86 54.62
N HIS A 264 28.95 -4.21 54.48
CA HIS A 264 28.40 -5.42 55.10
C HIS A 264 27.81 -6.33 54.03
N THR A 265 28.37 -7.53 53.99
CA THR A 265 27.98 -8.70 53.20
C THR A 265 27.05 -9.60 54.02
N SER A 266 25.96 -10.06 53.41
CA SER A 266 25.29 -11.34 53.73
C SER A 266 24.69 -11.86 52.43
N SER A 267 25.32 -12.78 51.70
CA SER A 267 25.34 -14.24 51.93
C SER A 267 23.94 -14.83 52.06
N GLY A 268 23.33 -15.10 50.91
CA GLY A 268 22.11 -15.90 50.76
C GLY A 268 21.80 -16.07 49.28
N ALA A 269 22.50 -17.00 48.61
CA ALA A 269 22.19 -17.39 47.24
C ALA A 269 20.80 -18.04 47.22
N SER A 270 19.79 -17.29 46.78
CA SER A 270 18.45 -17.83 46.59
C SER A 270 18.31 -18.35 45.16
N VAL A 271 17.55 -19.43 45.00
CA VAL A 271 17.17 -20.03 43.71
C VAL A 271 16.55 -18.99 42.76
N GLY A 272 15.96 -17.92 43.28
CA GLY A 272 15.44 -16.79 42.49
C GLY A 272 16.52 -15.97 41.77
N ALA A 273 17.73 -15.87 42.30
CA ALA A 273 18.82 -15.15 41.62
C ALA A 273 19.30 -15.91 40.37
N ALA A 274 19.35 -17.24 40.44
CA ALA A 274 19.73 -18.09 39.30
C ALA A 274 18.64 -18.15 38.21
N ILE A 275 17.36 -18.02 38.58
CA ILE A 275 16.26 -17.94 37.60
C ILE A 275 16.29 -16.60 36.86
N VAL A 276 16.49 -15.48 37.57
CA VAL A 276 16.60 -14.15 36.96
C VAL A 276 17.82 -14.05 36.05
N GLU A 277 18.94 -14.69 36.40
CA GLU A 277 20.15 -14.71 35.58
C GLU A 277 19.97 -15.57 34.32
N ALA A 278 19.24 -16.69 34.41
CA ALA A 278 18.89 -17.54 33.27
C ALA A 278 17.86 -16.88 32.33
N GLU A 279 16.85 -16.19 32.88
CA GLU A 279 15.87 -15.42 32.12
C GLU A 279 16.52 -14.24 31.39
N ASN A 280 17.41 -13.50 32.06
CA ASN A 280 18.19 -12.42 31.43
C ASN A 280 19.12 -12.94 30.32
N SER A 281 19.71 -14.14 30.49
CA SER A 281 20.56 -14.75 29.45
C SER A 281 19.77 -15.16 28.21
N LEU A 282 18.55 -15.70 28.39
CA LEU A 282 17.64 -16.04 27.29
C LEU A 282 17.09 -14.79 26.58
N GLU A 283 16.83 -13.70 27.32
CA GLU A 283 16.43 -12.42 26.73
C GLU A 283 17.57 -11.78 25.92
N LEU A 284 18.81 -11.88 26.39
CA LEU A 284 20.00 -11.40 25.65
C LEU A 284 20.23 -12.21 24.37
N GLU A 285 20.11 -13.55 24.42
CA GLU A 285 20.24 -14.41 23.24
C GLU A 285 19.12 -14.15 22.21
N THR A 286 17.88 -13.90 22.65
CA THR A 286 16.78 -13.57 21.74
C THR A 286 16.87 -12.17 21.12
N LEU A 287 17.44 -11.20 21.85
CA LEU A 287 17.75 -9.86 21.33
C LEU A 287 18.87 -9.89 20.30
N ASP A 288 19.94 -10.65 20.55
CA ASP A 288 21.08 -10.77 19.65
C ASP A 288 20.69 -11.48 18.35
N ASN A 289 19.90 -12.56 18.45
CA ASN A 289 19.32 -13.25 17.29
C ASN A 289 18.41 -12.33 16.45
N LYS A 290 17.68 -11.41 17.08
CA LYS A 290 16.79 -10.47 16.39
C LYS A 290 17.55 -9.38 15.64
N GLU A 291 18.61 -8.82 16.23
CA GLU A 291 19.46 -7.83 15.56
C GLU A 291 20.32 -8.48 14.45
N GLU A 292 20.80 -9.71 14.64
CA GLU A 292 21.50 -10.47 13.60
C GLU A 292 20.58 -10.79 12.41
N LEU A 293 19.33 -11.22 12.66
CA LEU A 293 18.35 -11.48 11.61
C LEU A 293 17.99 -10.20 10.85
N LYS A 294 17.87 -9.07 11.55
CA LYS A 294 17.58 -7.76 10.97
C LYS A 294 18.77 -7.22 10.16
N ALA A 295 20.00 -7.46 10.59
CA ALA A 295 21.20 -7.15 9.83
C ALA A 295 21.28 -7.99 8.55
N LYS A 296 21.10 -9.32 8.65
CA LYS A 296 21.01 -10.24 7.51
C LYS A 296 19.88 -9.86 6.54
N LEU A 297 18.72 -9.47 7.06
CA LEU A 297 17.59 -9.01 6.25
C LEU A 297 17.92 -7.69 5.53
N LYS A 298 18.59 -6.75 6.20
CA LYS A 298 19.00 -5.48 5.60
C LYS A 298 20.07 -5.68 4.53
N ASP A 299 21.01 -6.59 4.74
CA ASP A 299 22.02 -6.95 3.75
C ASP A 299 21.39 -7.70 2.57
N LEU A 300 20.45 -8.63 2.79
CA LEU A 300 19.68 -9.29 1.73
C LEU A 300 18.81 -8.31 0.94
N ILE A 301 18.21 -7.31 1.59
CA ILE A 301 17.45 -6.24 0.92
C ILE A 301 18.39 -5.37 0.09
N ARG A 302 19.59 -5.04 0.60
CA ARG A 302 20.59 -4.28 -0.15
C ARG A 302 21.11 -5.07 -1.35
N GLU A 303 21.47 -6.33 -1.14
CA GLU A 303 21.97 -7.23 -2.18
C GLU A 303 20.89 -7.50 -3.25
N LYS A 304 19.64 -7.71 -2.87
CA LYS A 304 18.52 -7.76 -3.83
C LYS A 304 18.29 -6.41 -4.51
N SER A 305 18.35 -5.30 -3.79
CA SER A 305 18.22 -3.95 -4.38
C SER A 305 19.34 -3.64 -5.37
N ASP A 306 20.54 -4.18 -5.16
CA ASP A 306 21.69 -4.02 -6.04
C ASP A 306 21.59 -4.94 -7.26
N LEU A 307 21.02 -6.15 -7.11
CA LEU A 307 20.60 -7.01 -8.23
C LEU A 307 19.48 -6.37 -9.07
N PHE A 308 18.54 -5.66 -8.44
CA PHE A 308 17.48 -4.89 -9.12
C PHE A 308 17.99 -3.62 -9.82
N ASN A 309 19.18 -3.13 -9.45
CA ASN A 309 19.88 -2.04 -10.13
C ASN A 309 20.95 -2.54 -11.12
N GLY A 310 21.06 -3.86 -11.31
CA GLY A 310 21.86 -4.48 -12.36
C GLY A 310 21.37 -4.02 -13.74
N ASP A 311 22.31 -3.81 -14.66
CA ASP A 311 22.19 -3.12 -15.95
C ASP A 311 21.19 -3.71 -16.98
N GLU A 312 20.29 -4.63 -16.61
CA GLU A 312 19.21 -5.10 -17.48
C GLU A 312 17.95 -4.25 -17.26
N GLN A 313 17.91 -3.07 -17.89
CA GLN A 313 16.63 -2.45 -18.19
C GLN A 313 15.90 -3.39 -19.16
N GLU A 314 14.99 -4.23 -18.66
CA GLU A 314 14.03 -4.91 -19.53
C GLU A 314 13.37 -3.83 -20.39
N GLU A 315 13.65 -3.82 -21.69
CA GLU A 315 13.00 -2.91 -22.63
C GLU A 315 11.50 -3.16 -22.57
N ASP A 316 10.70 -2.10 -22.39
CA ASP A 316 9.24 -2.19 -22.52
C ASP A 316 8.90 -2.60 -23.95
N LYS A 317 8.60 -3.89 -24.14
CA LYS A 317 8.25 -4.46 -25.44
C LYS A 317 6.85 -4.05 -25.90
N VAL A 318 5.96 -3.69 -24.97
CA VAL A 318 4.57 -3.31 -25.28
C VAL A 318 4.54 -1.89 -25.84
N ARG A 319 5.31 -0.97 -25.26
CA ARG A 319 5.40 0.45 -25.68
C ARG A 319 4.03 1.09 -25.73
N LEU A 320 3.39 1.21 -24.56
CA LEU A 320 2.09 1.84 -24.44
C LEU A 320 2.11 3.28 -24.98
N GLY A 321 1.14 3.63 -25.82
CA GLY A 321 1.02 4.94 -26.46
C GLY A 321 1.70 5.05 -27.84
N GLU A 322 2.42 4.03 -28.29
CA GLU A 322 2.92 3.94 -29.68
C GLU A 322 1.97 3.13 -30.58
N HIS A 323 1.85 3.47 -31.86
CA HIS A 323 0.98 2.74 -32.80
C HIS A 323 1.14 1.21 -32.69
N GLY A 324 0.03 0.48 -32.56
CA GLY A 324 0.03 -0.97 -32.38
C GLY A 324 0.32 -1.46 -30.96
N TRP A 325 0.30 -0.59 -29.94
CA TRP A 325 0.55 -0.95 -28.53
C TRP A 325 -0.39 -2.06 -28.03
N LYS A 326 -1.64 -2.05 -28.50
CA LYS A 326 -2.67 -3.00 -28.08
C LYS A 326 -2.39 -4.42 -28.56
N GLU A 327 -1.99 -4.58 -29.82
CA GLU A 327 -1.61 -5.90 -30.36
C GLU A 327 -0.35 -6.44 -29.67
N ARG A 328 0.64 -5.56 -29.42
CA ARG A 328 1.86 -5.96 -28.69
C ARG A 328 1.54 -6.36 -27.25
N TYR A 329 0.61 -5.67 -26.60
CA TYR A 329 0.16 -6.03 -25.26
C TYR A 329 -0.40 -7.45 -25.20
N TYR A 330 -1.38 -7.76 -26.07
CA TYR A 330 -1.98 -9.10 -26.08
C TYR A 330 -0.94 -10.17 -26.45
N ARG A 331 -0.09 -9.91 -27.44
CA ARG A 331 0.97 -10.83 -27.86
C ARG A 331 1.97 -11.15 -26.75
N GLU A 332 2.47 -10.14 -26.05
CA GLU A 332 3.47 -10.32 -24.99
C GLU A 332 2.85 -10.87 -23.70
N LYS A 333 1.68 -10.36 -23.28
CA LYS A 333 1.09 -10.66 -21.97
C LYS A 333 0.25 -11.92 -21.92
N PHE A 334 -0.35 -12.30 -23.04
CA PHE A 334 -1.21 -13.49 -23.16
C PHE A 334 -0.59 -14.57 -24.05
N SER A 335 0.63 -14.35 -24.57
CA SER A 335 1.38 -15.32 -25.37
C SER A 335 0.61 -15.82 -26.60
N VAL A 336 -0.05 -14.90 -27.32
CA VAL A 336 -0.83 -15.16 -28.54
C VAL A 336 -0.16 -14.52 -29.76
N GLU A 337 -0.15 -15.19 -30.91
CA GLU A 337 0.59 -14.68 -32.08
C GLU A 337 -0.33 -14.12 -33.17
N THR A 338 -1.43 -14.82 -33.46
CA THR A 338 -2.33 -14.51 -34.57
C THR A 338 -3.41 -13.49 -34.18
N LEU A 339 -3.94 -12.75 -35.17
CA LEU A 339 -5.01 -11.78 -34.93
C LEU A 339 -6.31 -12.44 -34.45
N ASP A 340 -6.62 -13.64 -34.95
CA ASP A 340 -7.82 -14.38 -34.56
C ASP A 340 -7.73 -14.88 -33.11
N GLU A 341 -6.55 -15.35 -32.69
CA GLU A 341 -6.29 -15.71 -31.28
C GLU A 341 -6.38 -14.49 -30.37
N ILE A 342 -5.81 -13.34 -30.78
CA ILE A 342 -5.90 -12.09 -30.02
C ILE A 342 -7.38 -11.71 -29.82
N GLU A 343 -8.20 -11.76 -30.87
CA GLU A 343 -9.63 -11.45 -30.78
C GLU A 343 -10.36 -12.42 -29.84
N SER A 344 -10.08 -13.71 -29.95
CA SER A 344 -10.70 -14.75 -29.12
C SER A 344 -10.32 -14.58 -27.65
N VAL A 345 -9.03 -14.41 -27.34
CA VAL A 345 -8.55 -14.20 -25.97
C VAL A 345 -9.09 -12.89 -25.43
N ARG A 346 -9.11 -11.83 -26.21
CA ARG A 346 -9.66 -10.53 -25.78
C ARG A 346 -11.12 -10.65 -25.35
N LYS A 347 -11.95 -11.36 -26.13
CA LYS A 347 -13.36 -11.61 -25.78
C LYS A 347 -13.51 -12.41 -24.48
N ASP A 348 -12.72 -13.47 -24.32
CA ASP A 348 -12.75 -14.32 -23.12
C ASP A 348 -12.25 -13.55 -21.87
N VAL A 349 -11.17 -12.79 -22.01
CA VAL A 349 -10.64 -11.90 -20.97
C VAL A 349 -11.67 -10.86 -20.54
N VAL A 350 -12.36 -10.22 -21.48
CA VAL A 350 -13.44 -9.26 -21.18
C VAL A 350 -14.59 -9.94 -20.46
N LEU A 351 -15.05 -11.11 -20.95
CA LEU A 351 -16.10 -11.89 -20.28
C LEU A 351 -15.71 -12.19 -18.83
N LYS A 352 -14.54 -12.77 -18.61
CA LYS A 352 -14.06 -13.14 -17.27
C LYS A 352 -13.83 -11.93 -16.36
N TYR A 353 -13.39 -10.81 -16.92
CA TYR A 353 -13.21 -9.57 -16.16
C TYR A 353 -14.56 -9.01 -15.69
N VAL A 354 -15.57 -9.00 -16.57
CA VAL A 354 -16.92 -8.51 -16.27
C VAL A 354 -17.67 -9.45 -15.33
N GLU A 355 -17.50 -10.77 -15.49
CA GLU A 355 -17.92 -11.75 -14.46
C GLU A 355 -17.30 -11.37 -13.11
N GLY A 356 -16.01 -11.05 -13.06
CA GLY A 356 -15.37 -10.64 -11.82
C GLY A 356 -15.91 -9.35 -11.22
N LEU A 357 -16.22 -8.34 -12.04
CA LEU A 357 -16.84 -7.11 -11.54
C LEU A 357 -18.20 -7.38 -10.89
N CYS A 358 -19.01 -8.26 -11.50
CA CYS A 358 -20.28 -8.70 -10.95
C CYS A 358 -20.09 -9.52 -9.67
N TRP A 359 -19.13 -10.43 -9.65
CA TRP A 359 -18.80 -11.24 -8.47
C TRP A 359 -18.36 -10.37 -7.30
N VAL A 360 -17.50 -9.36 -7.52
CA VAL A 360 -17.04 -8.44 -6.47
C VAL A 360 -18.21 -7.58 -5.96
N MET A 361 -19.09 -7.11 -6.85
CA MET A 361 -20.28 -6.38 -6.45
C MET A 361 -21.20 -7.24 -5.57
N GLU A 362 -21.52 -8.47 -5.99
CA GLU A 362 -22.31 -9.39 -5.17
C GLU A 362 -21.63 -9.73 -3.83
N TYR A 363 -20.30 -9.95 -3.84
CA TYR A 363 -19.51 -10.23 -2.64
C TYR A 363 -19.66 -9.13 -1.57
N TYR A 364 -19.61 -7.86 -1.99
CA TYR A 364 -19.69 -6.72 -1.09
C TYR A 364 -21.09 -6.55 -0.50
N TYR A 365 -22.14 -6.66 -1.32
CA TYR A 365 -23.51 -6.32 -0.92
C TYR A 365 -24.34 -7.51 -0.42
N GLU A 366 -24.17 -8.70 -1.00
CA GLU A 366 -24.96 -9.89 -0.66
C GLU A 366 -24.09 -10.95 0.05
N GLY A 367 -22.82 -11.05 -0.30
CA GLY A 367 -21.89 -12.06 0.20
C GLY A 367 -21.38 -12.94 -0.93
N VAL A 368 -20.61 -13.97 -0.59
CA VAL A 368 -19.98 -14.83 -1.61
C VAL A 368 -21.06 -15.49 -2.48
N CYS A 369 -21.02 -15.23 -3.78
CA CYS A 369 -21.92 -15.82 -4.77
C CYS A 369 -21.32 -17.02 -5.51
N SER A 370 -19.99 -17.17 -5.48
CA SER A 370 -19.28 -18.39 -5.89
C SER A 370 -17.97 -18.55 -5.14
N TRP A 371 -17.78 -19.70 -4.49
CA TRP A 371 -16.52 -20.07 -3.83
C TRP A 371 -15.45 -20.57 -4.80
N GLN A 372 -15.85 -20.96 -6.02
CA GLN A 372 -14.99 -21.60 -7.00
C GLN A 372 -14.57 -20.66 -8.14
N TRP A 373 -15.34 -19.59 -8.36
CA TRP A 373 -15.02 -18.60 -9.37
C TRP A 373 -13.68 -17.92 -9.07
N PHE A 374 -12.87 -17.74 -10.11
CA PHE A 374 -11.65 -16.95 -10.07
C PHE A 374 -11.41 -16.33 -11.45
N TYR A 375 -10.65 -15.23 -11.49
CA TYR A 375 -10.21 -14.63 -12.75
C TYR A 375 -8.98 -15.38 -13.28
N PRO A 376 -9.07 -16.05 -14.46
CA PRO A 376 -8.05 -17.00 -14.91
C PRO A 376 -6.87 -16.37 -15.67
N TYR A 377 -6.65 -15.06 -15.52
CA TYR A 377 -5.55 -14.34 -16.16
C TYR A 377 -4.77 -13.48 -15.17
N HIS A 378 -3.50 -13.22 -15.49
CA HIS A 378 -2.66 -12.35 -14.68
C HIS A 378 -2.86 -10.86 -15.00
N TYR A 379 -3.48 -10.54 -16.13
CA TYR A 379 -3.58 -9.18 -16.66
C TYR A 379 -5.04 -8.85 -17.02
N ALA A 380 -5.41 -7.57 -16.89
CA ALA A 380 -6.74 -7.07 -17.22
C ALA A 380 -6.84 -6.64 -18.70
N PRO A 381 -8.04 -6.63 -19.30
CA PRO A 381 -8.24 -6.02 -20.62
C PRO A 381 -8.11 -4.48 -20.54
N PHE A 382 -8.08 -3.82 -21.70
CA PHE A 382 -8.19 -2.36 -21.76
C PHE A 382 -9.64 -1.90 -21.59
N ALA A 383 -9.85 -0.66 -21.13
CA ALA A 383 -11.19 -0.08 -21.01
C ALA A 383 -11.91 -0.04 -22.37
N SER A 384 -11.17 0.23 -23.46
CA SER A 384 -11.73 0.20 -24.82
C SER A 384 -12.15 -1.20 -25.31
N ASP A 385 -11.72 -2.29 -24.65
CA ASP A 385 -12.09 -3.66 -25.00
C ASP A 385 -13.46 -4.07 -24.45
N LEU A 386 -13.96 -3.41 -23.41
CA LEU A 386 -15.23 -3.72 -22.79
C LEU A 386 -16.39 -3.25 -23.68
N LYS A 387 -16.79 -4.10 -24.62
CA LYS A 387 -17.88 -3.89 -25.59
C LYS A 387 -18.84 -5.07 -25.60
N ASP A 388 -20.05 -4.83 -26.08
CA ASP A 388 -21.13 -5.82 -26.17
C ASP A 388 -21.50 -6.45 -24.81
N LEU A 389 -21.33 -5.68 -23.73
CA LEU A 389 -21.53 -6.17 -22.35
C LEU A 389 -23.00 -6.47 -22.07
N GLY A 390 -23.92 -5.73 -22.70
CA GLY A 390 -25.36 -5.95 -22.54
C GLY A 390 -25.85 -7.33 -23.02
N GLN A 391 -25.04 -8.05 -23.81
CA GLN A 391 -25.36 -9.39 -24.31
C GLN A 391 -24.91 -10.50 -23.35
N LEU A 392 -24.05 -10.18 -22.37
CA LEU A 392 -23.48 -11.16 -21.46
C LEU A 392 -24.53 -11.65 -20.47
N GLN A 393 -24.62 -12.96 -20.32
CA GLN A 393 -25.45 -13.61 -19.31
C GLN A 393 -24.55 -14.15 -18.22
N ILE A 394 -24.53 -13.48 -17.07
CA ILE A 394 -23.65 -13.81 -15.96
C ILE A 394 -24.49 -14.49 -14.88
N SER A 395 -24.05 -15.68 -14.48
CA SER A 395 -24.64 -16.46 -13.40
C SER A 395 -23.56 -17.18 -12.63
N PHE A 396 -23.70 -17.23 -11.32
CA PHE A 396 -22.74 -17.87 -10.42
C PHE A 396 -23.32 -19.13 -9.77
N GLU A 397 -22.48 -20.15 -9.67
CA GLU A 397 -22.75 -21.31 -8.83
C GLU A 397 -22.03 -21.15 -7.50
N LEU A 398 -22.78 -21.19 -6.40
CA LEU A 398 -22.23 -20.94 -5.06
C LEU A 398 -21.10 -21.90 -4.72
N GLY A 399 -21.28 -23.20 -4.98
CA GLY A 399 -20.33 -24.24 -4.59
C GLY A 399 -20.14 -24.29 -3.06
N SER A 400 -18.94 -24.67 -2.62
CA SER A 400 -18.57 -24.75 -1.21
C SER A 400 -17.15 -24.27 -0.98
N PRO A 401 -16.84 -23.68 0.19
CA PRO A 401 -15.47 -23.29 0.51
C PRO A 401 -14.54 -24.51 0.53
N PHE A 402 -13.27 -24.28 0.19
CA PHE A 402 -12.26 -25.32 0.33
C PHE A 402 -12.11 -25.76 1.80
N LYS A 403 -11.78 -27.03 1.98
CA LYS A 403 -11.32 -27.52 3.29
C LYS A 403 -10.00 -26.83 3.65
N PRO A 404 -9.71 -26.61 4.95
CA PRO A 404 -8.52 -25.85 5.36
C PRO A 404 -7.20 -26.34 4.73
N PHE A 405 -6.96 -27.65 4.68
CA PHE A 405 -5.73 -28.18 4.08
C PHE A 405 -5.69 -28.05 2.55
N ASN A 406 -6.85 -28.12 1.88
CA ASN A 406 -6.91 -27.88 0.43
C ASN A 406 -6.57 -26.42 0.12
N GLN A 407 -7.11 -25.48 0.91
CA GLN A 407 -6.78 -24.07 0.79
C GLN A 407 -5.30 -23.82 1.07
N LEU A 408 -4.74 -24.37 2.15
CA LEU A 408 -3.33 -24.21 2.47
C LEU A 408 -2.42 -24.73 1.36
N MET A 409 -2.72 -25.89 0.76
CA MET A 409 -1.98 -26.38 -0.40
C MET A 409 -2.12 -25.47 -1.64
N GLY A 410 -3.29 -24.86 -1.85
CA GLY A 410 -3.52 -23.94 -2.96
C GLY A 410 -2.88 -22.55 -2.79
N VAL A 411 -2.50 -22.17 -1.56
CA VAL A 411 -1.94 -20.85 -1.24
C VAL A 411 -0.45 -20.92 -0.94
N PHE A 412 0.02 -21.96 -0.26
CA PHE A 412 1.39 -22.02 0.23
C PHE A 412 2.38 -22.45 -0.85
N PRO A 413 3.59 -21.84 -0.89
CA PRO A 413 4.69 -22.41 -1.64
C PRO A 413 5.21 -23.67 -0.93
N ALA A 414 5.92 -24.54 -1.67
CA ALA A 414 6.50 -25.77 -1.12
C ALA A 414 7.42 -25.55 0.10
N ALA A 415 8.07 -24.38 0.19
CA ALA A 415 8.90 -23.97 1.32
C ALA A 415 8.11 -23.89 2.66
N SER A 416 6.81 -23.62 2.59
CA SER A 416 5.91 -23.53 3.76
C SER A 416 5.17 -24.85 4.05
N SER A 417 5.59 -25.96 3.45
CA SER A 417 4.96 -27.28 3.64
C SER A 417 4.96 -27.76 5.10
N HIS A 418 5.84 -27.24 5.95
CA HIS A 418 5.88 -27.56 7.39
C HIS A 418 4.55 -27.27 8.12
N ALA A 419 3.74 -26.32 7.62
CA ALA A 419 2.44 -25.99 8.16
C ALA A 419 1.33 -27.01 7.81
N LEU A 420 1.61 -27.96 6.92
CA LEU A 420 0.70 -29.05 6.55
C LEU A 420 1.05 -30.35 7.29
N PRO A 421 0.09 -31.28 7.44
CA PRO A 421 0.38 -32.63 7.89
C PRO A 421 1.37 -33.34 6.96
N GLU A 422 2.19 -34.22 7.52
CA GLU A 422 3.36 -34.82 6.87
C GLU A 422 3.07 -35.45 5.49
N HIS A 423 1.92 -36.11 5.34
CA HIS A 423 1.52 -36.76 4.10
C HIS A 423 1.28 -35.77 2.94
N TYR A 424 0.77 -34.57 3.24
CA TYR A 424 0.53 -33.53 2.24
C TYR A 424 1.83 -32.84 1.79
N ARG A 425 2.86 -32.82 2.65
CA ARG A 425 4.15 -32.18 2.32
C ARG A 425 4.79 -32.82 1.10
N LYS A 426 4.70 -34.15 1.00
CA LYS A 426 5.23 -34.93 -0.13
C LYS A 426 4.59 -34.49 -1.45
N LEU A 427 3.31 -34.13 -1.46
CA LEU A 427 2.63 -33.68 -2.67
C LEU A 427 3.19 -32.36 -3.24
N MET A 428 3.84 -31.53 -2.41
CA MET A 428 4.39 -30.24 -2.85
C MET A 428 5.85 -30.31 -3.32
N SER A 429 6.55 -31.41 -3.01
CA SER A 429 8.00 -31.52 -3.21
C SER A 429 8.47 -32.77 -3.95
N ASP A 430 7.67 -33.85 -3.93
CA ASP A 430 8.04 -35.11 -4.56
C ASP A 430 8.01 -34.95 -6.09
N PRO A 431 9.11 -35.28 -6.80
CA PRO A 431 9.17 -35.26 -8.26
C PRO A 431 8.07 -36.08 -8.96
N THR A 432 7.50 -37.07 -8.27
CA THR A 432 6.43 -37.93 -8.79
C THR A 432 5.03 -37.42 -8.48
N SER A 433 4.90 -36.29 -7.78
CA SER A 433 3.62 -35.72 -7.42
C SER A 433 2.84 -35.25 -8.66
N PRO A 434 1.54 -35.56 -8.77
CA PRO A 434 0.70 -35.14 -9.90
C PRO A 434 0.39 -33.63 -9.92
N ILE A 435 0.76 -32.90 -8.87
CA ILE A 435 0.50 -31.47 -8.69
C ILE A 435 1.79 -30.66 -8.50
N LEU A 436 2.95 -31.23 -8.85
CA LEU A 436 4.25 -30.59 -8.65
C LEU A 436 4.42 -29.32 -9.49
N ASP A 437 3.77 -29.25 -10.65
CA ASP A 437 3.76 -28.11 -11.56
C ASP A 437 3.20 -26.83 -10.92
N PHE A 438 2.34 -26.95 -9.92
CA PHE A 438 1.85 -25.81 -9.13
C PHE A 438 2.87 -25.26 -8.12
N TYR A 439 4.01 -25.94 -7.92
CA TYR A 439 5.04 -25.57 -6.93
C TYR A 439 6.42 -25.34 -7.55
N PRO A 440 6.59 -24.36 -8.46
CA PRO A 440 7.88 -24.08 -9.07
C PRO A 440 8.90 -23.56 -8.05
N THR A 441 10.17 -23.96 -8.19
CA THR A 441 11.28 -23.52 -7.32
C THR A 441 11.74 -22.09 -7.61
N GLY A 442 11.38 -21.53 -8.78
CA GLY A 442 11.59 -20.14 -9.15
C GLY A 442 10.44 -19.64 -10.02
N MET A 443 10.00 -18.40 -9.80
CA MET A 443 8.96 -17.75 -10.59
C MET A 443 9.52 -16.51 -11.28
N PHE A 444 9.31 -16.40 -12.59
CA PHE A 444 9.56 -15.16 -13.33
C PHE A 444 8.46 -14.15 -12.93
N CYS A 445 8.84 -12.94 -12.57
CA CYS A 445 7.89 -11.88 -12.22
C CYS A 445 8.17 -10.67 -13.09
N SER A 446 7.23 -10.32 -13.95
CA SER A 446 7.30 -9.10 -14.75
C SER A 446 7.35 -7.86 -13.83
N PHE A 447 8.15 -6.86 -14.18
CA PHE A 447 8.34 -5.63 -13.39
C PHE A 447 7.02 -4.89 -13.07
N GLU A 448 6.01 -4.97 -13.95
CA GLU A 448 4.67 -4.40 -13.72
C GLU A 448 3.94 -5.06 -12.53
N ASN A 449 4.16 -6.36 -12.30
CA ASN A 449 3.62 -7.09 -11.14
C ASN A 449 4.45 -6.86 -9.86
N MET A 450 5.59 -6.16 -9.95
CA MET A 450 6.52 -6.01 -8.84
C MET A 450 6.18 -4.83 -7.91
N GLN A 451 5.43 -3.81 -8.38
CA GLN A 451 4.98 -2.73 -7.49
C GLN A 451 3.99 -3.20 -6.40
N LEU A 452 3.36 -4.36 -6.57
CA LEU A 452 2.44 -5.00 -5.61
C LEU A 452 3.13 -5.95 -4.62
N LYS A 453 4.40 -6.35 -4.86
CA LYS A 453 5.09 -7.38 -4.07
C LYS A 453 5.48 -6.95 -2.65
N PHE A 454 5.50 -5.66 -2.33
CA PHE A 454 5.83 -5.23 -0.97
C PHE A 454 4.70 -5.42 0.05
N ILE A 455 3.47 -5.74 -0.38
CA ILE A 455 2.32 -5.89 0.53
C ILE A 455 2.03 -7.36 0.88
N ARG A 456 2.37 -8.33 0.02
CA ARG A 456 2.05 -9.77 0.26
C ARG A 456 3.16 -10.60 0.92
N LEU A 457 4.33 -10.03 1.18
CA LEU A 457 5.47 -10.75 1.79
C LEU A 457 5.61 -10.54 3.31
N HIS A 458 4.64 -9.91 3.98
CA HIS A 458 4.68 -9.62 5.43
C HIS A 458 3.44 -10.10 6.22
N ILE A 459 2.78 -11.15 5.73
CA ILE A 459 1.95 -12.04 6.56
C ILE A 459 2.69 -13.37 6.61
#